data_AF-A0A9W8P7A3-F1
#
_entry.id   AF-A0A9W8P7A3-F1
#
_cell.length_a   1.000
_cell.length_b   1.000
_cell.length_c   1.000
_cell.angle_alpha   90.00
_cell.angle_beta   90.00
_cell.angle_gamma   90.00
#
_symmetry.space_group_name_H-M   'P 1'
#
loop_
_entity.id
_entity.type
_entity.pdbx_description
1 polymer ?
#
loop_
_entity_poly.entity_id
_entity_poly.type
_entity_poly.pdbx_seq_one_letter_code
_entity_poly.pdbx_strand_id
1 'polypeptide(L)'
;MGIDGLWALMHNTAITQKLGDFNVEHRFVKKYNNSHAPIIGVDASVLLDTFHAANRGMQQRKQSLHASDTTLTQFYQFLCQLSEAGVLCLFFFDGSERPAIKRGRQVINREPDYYKHARVLIELFGYYALNAKGDADAELAELNRSGAIDAVLTKDSDVFPFGAQCILRVPLGQPKKELIIDVYYANIIQERTSISRSGFILIALLLQSDISKGVSGIGSKTAYGLAQCGFGDTLVDAYHQYLTALPQLSAAFQKLQ
;
A
#
# COMPACT_ATOMS: atom_id res chain seq x y z
N MET A 1 -0.26 9.02 -1.15
CA MET A 1 -0.54 8.54 0.22
C MET A 1 0.67 7.76 0.68
N GLY A 2 0.90 7.71 1.99
CA GLY A 2 2.04 7.09 2.63
C GLY A 2 3.24 8.01 2.83
N ILE A 3 4.41 7.37 2.96
CA ILE A 3 5.74 7.98 3.05
C ILE A 3 5.99 8.97 1.92
N ASP A 4 6.25 10.23 2.29
CA ASP A 4 6.46 11.31 1.33
C ASP A 4 7.66 11.07 0.40
N GLY A 5 7.45 11.30 -0.89
CA GLY A 5 8.47 11.13 -1.93
C GLY A 5 8.92 9.69 -2.24
N LEU A 6 8.46 8.66 -1.52
CA LEU A 6 9.00 7.31 -1.67
C LEU A 6 8.74 6.69 -3.06
N TRP A 7 7.54 6.89 -3.62
CA TRP A 7 7.24 6.43 -4.99
C TRP A 7 8.21 6.99 -6.04
N ALA A 8 8.63 8.24 -5.87
CA ALA A 8 9.58 8.88 -6.77
C ALA A 8 10.99 8.28 -6.62
N LEU A 9 11.37 7.81 -5.43
CA LEU A 9 12.64 7.10 -5.25
C LEU A 9 12.61 5.70 -5.88
N MET A 10 11.45 5.03 -5.85
CA MET A 10 11.29 3.67 -6.38
C MET A 10 11.02 3.60 -7.89
N HIS A 11 10.79 4.70 -8.60
CA HIS A 11 10.32 4.65 -9.99
C HIS A 11 11.16 3.77 -10.93
N ASN A 12 12.48 3.72 -10.76
CA ASN A 12 13.40 2.92 -11.60
C ASN A 12 13.39 1.41 -11.31
N THR A 13 12.69 0.98 -10.26
CA THR A 13 12.51 -0.45 -9.93
C THR A 13 11.16 -0.98 -10.41
N ALA A 14 10.28 -0.11 -10.89
CA ALA A 14 8.97 -0.47 -11.42
C ALA A 14 9.07 -1.20 -12.77
N ILE A 15 8.18 -2.16 -12.98
CA ILE A 15 7.89 -2.75 -14.29
C ILE A 15 6.47 -2.34 -14.67
N THR A 16 6.35 -1.45 -15.66
CA THR A 16 5.04 -1.00 -16.15
C THR A 16 4.51 -2.00 -17.18
N GLN A 17 3.33 -2.57 -16.95
CA GLN A 17 2.69 -3.53 -17.85
C GLN A 17 1.16 -3.50 -17.72
N LYS A 18 0.45 -4.24 -18.57
CA LYS A 18 -0.99 -4.45 -18.41
C LYS A 18 -1.22 -5.47 -17.29
N LEU A 19 -2.33 -5.32 -16.56
CA LEU A 19 -2.71 -6.30 -15.54
C LEU A 19 -2.97 -7.70 -16.15
N GLY A 20 -3.51 -7.75 -17.38
CA GLY A 20 -3.69 -9.01 -18.10
C GLY A 20 -2.37 -9.73 -18.39
N ASP A 21 -1.33 -8.98 -18.77
CA ASP A 21 0.01 -9.54 -19.01
C ASP A 21 0.61 -10.09 -17.70
N PHE A 22 0.46 -9.35 -16.60
CA PHE A 22 0.86 -9.79 -15.27
C PHE A 22 0.19 -11.12 -14.86
N ASN A 23 -1.10 -11.29 -15.16
CA ASN A 23 -1.82 -12.55 -14.90
C ASN A 23 -1.22 -13.71 -15.70
N VAL A 24 -0.92 -13.50 -16.98
CA VAL A 24 -0.30 -14.52 -17.85
C VAL A 24 1.09 -14.91 -17.33
N GLU A 25 1.93 -13.93 -16.99
CA GLU A 25 3.26 -14.16 -16.41
C GLU A 25 3.19 -14.96 -15.10
N HIS A 26 2.25 -14.60 -14.21
CA HIS A 26 2.11 -15.26 -12.92
C HIS A 26 1.66 -16.71 -13.06
N ARG A 27 0.65 -16.96 -13.91
CA ARG A 27 0.08 -18.30 -14.14
C ARG A 27 1.04 -19.26 -14.84
N PHE A 28 1.71 -18.79 -15.89
CA PHE A 28 2.42 -19.69 -16.80
C PHE A 28 3.94 -19.68 -16.63
N VAL A 29 4.53 -18.59 -16.14
CA VAL A 29 6.00 -18.42 -16.12
C VAL A 29 6.56 -18.64 -14.73
N LYS A 30 5.99 -18.01 -13.70
CA LYS A 30 6.58 -17.98 -12.34
C LYS A 30 6.17 -19.13 -11.44
N LYS A 31 4.94 -19.62 -11.55
CA LYS A 31 4.42 -20.72 -10.73
C LYS A 31 3.95 -21.87 -11.62
N TYR A 32 4.88 -22.62 -12.20
CA TYR A 32 4.67 -23.74 -13.14
C TYR A 32 3.70 -24.86 -12.69
N ASN A 33 3.11 -24.77 -11.49
CA ASN A 33 2.15 -25.73 -10.94
C ASN A 33 0.92 -25.07 -10.26
N ASN A 34 0.73 -23.75 -10.35
CA ASN A 34 -0.39 -23.08 -9.69
C ASN A 34 -1.47 -22.72 -10.72
N SER A 35 -2.53 -23.51 -10.77
CA SER A 35 -3.59 -23.42 -11.80
C SER A 35 -4.56 -22.24 -11.61
N HIS A 36 -4.39 -21.46 -10.54
CA HIS A 36 -5.34 -20.44 -10.13
C HIS A 36 -4.98 -19.04 -10.66
N ALA A 37 -5.98 -18.16 -10.77
CA ALA A 37 -5.73 -16.73 -10.97
C ALA A 37 -4.87 -16.18 -9.84
N PRO A 38 -4.03 -15.15 -10.07
CA PRO A 38 -3.43 -14.40 -8.98
C PRO A 38 -4.54 -13.88 -8.07
N ILE A 39 -4.33 -14.04 -6.76
CA ILE A 39 -5.16 -13.42 -5.74
C ILE A 39 -4.55 -12.06 -5.40
N ILE A 40 -5.24 -11.00 -5.78
CA ILE A 40 -4.81 -9.62 -5.56
C ILE A 40 -5.60 -9.04 -4.39
N GLY A 41 -4.91 -8.69 -3.32
CA GLY A 41 -5.50 -7.89 -2.26
C GLY A 41 -5.51 -6.41 -2.65
N VAL A 42 -6.65 -5.76 -2.60
CA VAL A 42 -6.85 -4.37 -3.04
C VAL A 42 -7.13 -3.51 -1.81
N ASP A 43 -6.35 -2.46 -1.63
CA ASP A 43 -6.62 -1.40 -0.66
C ASP A 43 -7.77 -0.52 -1.18
N ALA A 44 -8.99 -0.87 -0.76
CA ALA A 44 -10.22 -0.30 -1.28
C ALA A 44 -10.43 1.15 -0.82
N SER A 45 -10.14 1.42 0.47
CA SER A 45 -10.28 2.75 1.05
C SER A 45 -9.47 3.78 0.27
N VAL A 46 -8.16 3.54 0.13
CA VAL A 46 -7.24 4.48 -0.53
C VAL A 46 -7.57 4.65 -2.00
N LEU A 47 -8.00 3.58 -2.67
CA LEU A 47 -8.40 3.62 -4.07
C LEU A 47 -9.65 4.48 -4.28
N LEU A 48 -10.71 4.24 -3.50
CA LEU A 48 -11.98 4.96 -3.58
C LEU A 48 -11.83 6.43 -3.21
N ASP A 49 -11.09 6.73 -2.14
CA ASP A 49 -10.76 8.11 -1.75
C ASP A 49 -10.01 8.85 -2.88
N THR A 50 -9.16 8.13 -3.63
CA THR A 50 -8.47 8.72 -4.77
C THR A 50 -9.43 9.06 -5.93
N PHE A 51 -10.37 8.18 -6.26
CA PHE A 51 -11.39 8.47 -7.27
C PHE A 51 -12.27 9.65 -6.87
N HIS A 52 -12.66 9.71 -5.59
CA HIS A 52 -13.45 10.80 -5.05
C HIS A 52 -12.69 12.13 -5.07
N ALA A 53 -11.42 12.14 -4.67
CA ALA A 53 -10.57 13.33 -4.73
C ALA A 53 -10.36 13.83 -6.17
N ALA A 54 -10.12 12.92 -7.12
CA ALA A 54 -9.98 13.26 -8.54
C ALA A 54 -11.26 13.90 -9.08
N ASN A 55 -12.42 13.38 -8.71
CA ASN A 55 -13.70 13.94 -9.12
C ASN A 55 -13.90 15.37 -8.58
N ARG A 56 -13.64 15.62 -7.29
CA ARG A 56 -13.72 16.98 -6.71
C ARG A 56 -12.79 17.97 -7.39
N GLY A 57 -11.56 17.54 -7.73
CA GLY A 57 -10.60 18.38 -8.46
C GLY A 57 -11.09 18.75 -9.86
N MET A 58 -11.78 17.84 -10.56
CA MET A 58 -12.40 18.11 -11.86
C MET A 58 -13.61 19.06 -11.75
N GLN A 59 -14.46 18.87 -10.74
CA GLN A 59 -15.62 19.73 -10.47
C GLN A 59 -15.22 21.16 -10.12
N GLN A 60 -14.14 21.37 -9.35
CA GLN A 60 -13.64 22.72 -9.06
C GLN A 60 -13.11 23.44 -10.31
N ARG A 61 -12.54 22.69 -11.27
CA ARG A 61 -12.01 23.24 -12.53
C ARG A 61 -13.10 23.53 -13.57
N LYS A 62 -14.16 22.73 -13.60
CA LYS A 62 -15.33 22.93 -14.47
C LYS A 62 -16.45 23.55 -13.63
N GLN A 63 -16.64 24.88 -13.73
CA GLN A 63 -17.79 25.61 -13.15
C GLN A 63 -19.13 25.19 -13.78
N SER A 64 -19.47 23.90 -13.79
CA SER A 64 -20.69 23.36 -14.40
C SER A 64 -21.68 22.97 -13.32
N LEU A 65 -22.90 23.50 -13.41
CA LEU A 65 -24.00 23.38 -12.44
C LEU A 65 -24.57 21.96 -12.23
N HIS A 66 -24.08 20.93 -12.94
CA HIS A 66 -24.64 19.56 -12.89
C HIS A 66 -23.61 18.43 -13.01
N ALA A 67 -22.37 18.61 -12.54
CA ALA A 67 -21.41 17.50 -12.55
C ALA A 67 -21.80 16.42 -11.53
N SER A 68 -22.38 15.30 -12.00
CA SER A 68 -22.70 14.16 -11.16
C SER A 68 -21.44 13.58 -10.51
N ASP A 69 -21.59 12.96 -9.33
CA ASP A 69 -20.49 12.25 -8.70
C ASP A 69 -20.08 11.04 -9.55
N THR A 70 -18.91 11.12 -10.21
CA THR A 70 -18.36 10.06 -11.07
C THR A 70 -17.51 9.06 -10.29
N THR A 71 -17.40 9.17 -8.96
CA THR A 71 -16.59 8.25 -8.14
C THR A 71 -16.96 6.79 -8.37
N LEU A 72 -18.25 6.47 -8.27
CA LEU A 72 -18.74 5.11 -8.50
C LEU A 72 -18.67 4.69 -9.98
N THR A 73 -18.78 5.63 -10.92
CA THR A 73 -18.57 5.33 -12.35
C THR A 73 -17.12 4.95 -12.64
N GLN A 74 -16.15 5.67 -12.08
CA GLN A 74 -14.73 5.36 -12.20
C GLN A 74 -14.41 4.02 -11.53
N PHE A 75 -15.01 3.77 -10.36
CA PHE A 75 -14.86 2.50 -9.66
C PHE A 75 -15.46 1.32 -10.45
N TYR A 76 -16.65 1.49 -11.03
CA TYR A 76 -17.27 0.49 -11.91
C TYR A 76 -16.37 0.17 -13.11
N GLN A 77 -15.82 1.20 -13.77
CA GLN A 77 -14.88 1.00 -14.88
C GLN A 77 -13.64 0.23 -14.44
N PHE A 78 -13.11 0.54 -13.26
CA PHE A 78 -11.99 -0.19 -12.68
C PHE A 78 -12.32 -1.67 -12.43
N LEU A 79 -13.52 -1.98 -11.89
CA LEU A 79 -13.98 -3.35 -11.71
C LEU A 79 -14.12 -4.10 -13.05
N CYS A 80 -14.63 -3.45 -14.10
CA CYS A 80 -14.64 -4.02 -15.45
C CYS A 80 -13.23 -4.40 -15.90
N GLN A 81 -12.24 -3.52 -15.71
CA GLN A 81 -10.87 -3.81 -16.11
C GLN A 81 -10.23 -4.96 -15.31
N LEU A 82 -10.55 -5.09 -14.02
CA LEU A 82 -10.12 -6.24 -13.23
C LEU A 82 -10.73 -7.54 -13.75
N SER A 83 -12.03 -7.52 -14.06
CA SER A 83 -12.74 -8.68 -14.61
C SER A 83 -12.17 -9.09 -15.97
N GLU A 84 -11.89 -8.14 -16.85
CA GLU A 84 -11.27 -8.39 -18.16
C GLU A 84 -9.84 -8.94 -18.04
N ALA A 85 -9.08 -8.53 -17.01
CA ALA A 85 -7.75 -9.05 -16.76
C ALA A 85 -7.74 -10.49 -16.22
N GLY A 86 -8.88 -11.03 -15.78
CA GLY A 86 -9.02 -12.41 -15.32
C GLY A 86 -8.32 -12.70 -13.99
N VAL A 87 -8.29 -11.71 -13.09
CA VAL A 87 -7.69 -11.81 -11.74
C VAL A 87 -8.75 -12.03 -10.67
N LEU A 88 -8.37 -12.64 -9.54
CA LEU A 88 -9.22 -12.72 -8.35
C LEU A 88 -8.86 -11.56 -7.40
N CYS A 89 -9.85 -10.84 -6.89
CA CYS A 89 -9.62 -9.70 -6.00
C CYS A 89 -10.30 -9.87 -4.63
N LEU A 90 -9.56 -9.50 -3.58
CA LEU A 90 -10.06 -9.31 -2.23
C LEU A 90 -9.92 -7.83 -1.87
N PHE A 91 -11.03 -7.11 -1.72
CA PHE A 91 -11.03 -5.68 -1.40
C PHE A 91 -11.04 -5.50 0.11
N PHE A 92 -10.00 -4.86 0.65
CA PHE A 92 -9.88 -4.54 2.07
C PHE A 92 -10.19 -3.07 2.32
N PHE A 93 -11.11 -2.84 3.22
CA PHE A 93 -11.41 -1.53 3.79
C PHE A 93 -10.75 -1.43 5.16
N ASP A 94 -10.50 -0.20 5.60
CA ASP A 94 -9.92 0.06 6.92
C ASP A 94 -10.84 -0.45 8.04
N GLY A 95 -10.22 -1.04 9.05
CA GLY A 95 -10.86 -1.52 10.26
C GLY A 95 -11.03 -0.48 11.34
N SER A 96 -11.74 -0.88 12.40
CA SER A 96 -12.00 -0.04 13.57
C SER A 96 -10.80 0.15 14.50
N GLU A 97 -9.81 -0.76 14.45
CA GLU A 97 -8.63 -0.71 15.33
C GLU A 97 -7.48 0.12 14.73
N ARG A 98 -7.74 0.86 13.63
CA ARG A 98 -6.74 1.77 13.06
C ARG A 98 -6.36 2.89 14.04
N PRO A 99 -5.12 3.40 13.97
CA PRO A 99 -4.68 4.49 14.85
C PRO A 99 -5.61 5.70 14.81
N ALA A 100 -6.04 6.20 15.97
CA ALA A 100 -6.94 7.35 16.07
C ALA A 100 -6.31 8.67 15.55
N ILE A 101 -4.98 8.71 15.45
CA ILE A 101 -4.22 9.86 14.94
C ILE A 101 -3.28 9.34 13.86
N LYS A 102 -3.35 9.94 12.68
CA LYS A 102 -2.45 9.69 11.55
C LYS A 102 -1.88 11.01 11.04
N ARG A 103 -0.56 11.08 10.82
CA ARG A 103 0.13 12.30 10.35
C ARG A 103 -0.18 13.56 11.17
N GLY A 104 -0.42 13.39 12.47
CA GLY A 104 -0.80 14.49 13.38
C GLY A 104 -2.23 15.02 13.21
N ARG A 105 -3.10 14.30 12.49
CA ARG A 105 -4.52 14.62 12.32
C ARG A 105 -5.38 13.50 12.92
N GLN A 106 -6.51 13.88 13.51
CA GLN A 106 -7.48 12.92 14.02
C GLN A 106 -8.16 12.18 12.87
N VAL A 107 -8.21 10.85 12.97
CA VAL A 107 -8.88 10.00 11.99
C VAL A 107 -10.39 10.05 12.24
N ILE A 108 -11.15 10.32 11.18
CA ILE A 108 -12.61 10.34 11.25
C ILE A 108 -13.13 8.92 11.01
N ASN A 109 -13.75 8.33 12.02
CA ASN A 109 -14.31 6.97 11.97
C ASN A 109 -15.69 6.88 11.30
N ARG A 110 -16.02 7.85 10.42
CA ARG A 110 -17.24 7.81 9.64
C ARG A 110 -16.93 7.29 8.24
N GLU A 111 -17.44 6.11 7.93
CA GLU A 111 -17.36 5.58 6.58
C GLU A 111 -18.20 6.44 5.60
N PRO A 112 -17.64 6.87 4.46
CA PRO A 112 -18.39 7.61 3.45
C PRO A 112 -19.50 6.76 2.81
N ASP A 113 -20.63 7.37 2.45
CA ASP A 113 -21.76 6.60 1.88
C ASP A 113 -21.44 5.90 0.55
N TYR A 114 -20.47 6.40 -0.22
CA TYR A 114 -20.04 5.74 -1.46
C TYR A 114 -19.29 4.43 -1.22
N TYR A 115 -18.76 4.16 -0.01
CA TYR A 115 -18.17 2.86 0.32
C TYR A 115 -19.24 1.76 0.34
N LYS A 116 -20.41 2.05 0.91
CA LYS A 116 -21.55 1.11 0.92
C LYS A 116 -21.93 0.66 -0.50
N HIS A 117 -22.00 1.62 -1.42
CA HIS A 117 -22.30 1.34 -2.83
C HIS A 117 -21.15 0.61 -3.52
N ALA A 118 -19.90 0.95 -3.20
CA ALA A 118 -18.73 0.25 -3.71
C ALA A 118 -18.70 -1.22 -3.28
N ARG A 119 -19.06 -1.54 -2.03
CA ARG A 119 -19.19 -2.94 -1.55
C ARG A 119 -20.19 -3.74 -2.35
N VAL A 120 -21.38 -3.17 -2.62
CA VAL A 120 -22.38 -3.81 -3.48
C VAL A 120 -21.82 -4.06 -4.89
N LEU A 121 -21.13 -3.09 -5.47
CA LEU A 121 -20.51 -3.27 -6.79
C LEU A 121 -19.43 -4.37 -6.77
N ILE A 122 -18.58 -4.41 -5.73
CA ILE A 122 -17.55 -5.45 -5.56
C ILE A 122 -18.20 -6.84 -5.57
N GLU A 123 -19.25 -7.03 -4.79
CA GLU A 123 -19.97 -8.32 -4.68
C GLU A 123 -20.67 -8.71 -6.00
N LEU A 124 -21.26 -7.74 -6.71
CA LEU A 124 -21.88 -7.99 -8.02
C LEU A 124 -20.88 -8.43 -9.09
N PHE A 125 -19.62 -8.03 -8.98
CA PHE A 125 -18.53 -8.51 -9.84
C PHE A 125 -17.96 -9.87 -9.40
N GLY A 126 -18.50 -10.48 -8.33
CA GLY A 126 -18.04 -11.76 -7.80
C GLY A 126 -16.75 -11.67 -6.97
N TYR A 127 -16.39 -10.48 -6.51
CA TYR A 127 -15.26 -10.25 -5.61
C TYR A 127 -15.72 -10.14 -4.16
N TYR A 128 -14.75 -10.17 -3.22
CA TYR A 128 -15.04 -10.08 -1.79
C TYR A 128 -14.69 -8.69 -1.25
N ALA A 129 -15.59 -8.11 -0.46
CA ALA A 129 -15.34 -6.91 0.32
C ALA A 129 -15.16 -7.27 1.80
N LEU A 130 -13.99 -6.99 2.35
CA LEU A 130 -13.56 -7.34 3.70
C LEU A 130 -13.18 -6.07 4.47
N ASN A 131 -13.22 -6.15 5.79
CA ASN A 131 -12.65 -5.11 6.65
C ASN A 131 -11.38 -5.68 7.28
N ALA A 132 -10.31 -4.90 7.22
CA ALA A 132 -9.12 -5.17 8.01
C ALA A 132 -9.45 -5.04 9.51
N LYS A 133 -8.56 -5.53 10.38
CA LYS A 133 -8.66 -5.23 11.82
C LYS A 133 -8.29 -3.77 12.10
N GLY A 134 -7.12 -3.37 11.59
CA GLY A 134 -6.56 -2.03 11.69
C GLY A 134 -6.51 -1.35 10.33
N ASP A 135 -5.31 -0.99 9.88
CA ASP A 135 -5.13 -0.43 8.55
C ASP A 135 -5.08 -1.50 7.46
N ALA A 136 -5.74 -1.25 6.33
CA ALA A 136 -5.84 -2.22 5.24
C ALA A 136 -4.47 -2.54 4.61
N ASP A 137 -3.62 -1.54 4.42
CA ASP A 137 -2.28 -1.68 3.84
C ASP A 137 -1.35 -2.57 4.68
N ALA A 138 -1.41 -2.48 6.00
CA ALA A 138 -0.66 -3.32 6.93
C ALA A 138 -1.11 -4.79 6.86
N GLU A 139 -2.41 -5.05 6.84
CA GLU A 139 -2.96 -6.40 6.76
C GLU A 139 -2.70 -7.02 5.38
N LEU A 140 -2.86 -6.25 4.30
CA LEU A 140 -2.55 -6.66 2.94
C LEU A 140 -1.06 -7.01 2.78
N ALA A 141 -0.16 -6.19 3.34
CA ALA A 141 1.27 -6.48 3.30
C ALA A 141 1.60 -7.81 4.01
N GLU A 142 0.96 -8.11 5.14
CA GLU A 142 1.15 -9.37 5.86
C GLU A 142 0.60 -10.58 5.10
N LEU A 143 -0.61 -10.46 4.54
CA LEU A 143 -1.20 -11.50 3.70
C LEU A 143 -0.32 -11.79 2.48
N ASN A 144 0.30 -10.76 1.90
CA ASN A 144 1.20 -10.95 0.78
C ASN A 144 2.52 -11.61 1.21
N ARG A 145 3.09 -11.17 2.33
CA ARG A 145 4.34 -11.71 2.89
C ARG A 145 4.22 -13.18 3.30
N SER A 146 3.07 -13.57 3.85
CA SER A 146 2.75 -14.96 4.21
C SER A 146 2.35 -15.84 3.02
N GLY A 147 2.12 -15.24 1.84
CA GLY A 147 1.72 -15.95 0.63
C GLY A 147 0.22 -16.25 0.52
N ALA A 148 -0.61 -15.69 1.41
CA ALA A 148 -2.07 -15.80 1.36
C ALA A 148 -2.68 -15.03 0.16
N ILE A 149 -2.00 -13.96 -0.28
CA ILE A 149 -2.30 -13.26 -1.55
C ILE A 149 -1.02 -13.10 -2.37
N ASP A 150 -1.14 -13.04 -3.69
CA ASP A 150 -0.01 -12.96 -4.61
C ASP A 150 0.53 -11.54 -4.79
N ALA A 151 -0.33 -10.51 -4.66
CA ALA A 151 0.07 -9.12 -4.78
C ALA A 151 -0.86 -8.16 -4.02
N VAL A 152 -0.34 -6.98 -3.68
CA VAL A 152 -1.09 -5.89 -3.06
C VAL A 152 -1.29 -4.76 -4.07
N LEU A 153 -2.54 -4.42 -4.40
CA LEU A 153 -2.87 -3.24 -5.19
C LEU A 153 -3.18 -2.07 -4.25
N THR A 154 -2.31 -1.06 -4.24
CA THR A 154 -2.51 0.14 -3.41
C THR A 154 -1.86 1.39 -4.04
N LYS A 155 -2.23 2.56 -3.53
CA LYS A 155 -1.53 3.84 -3.77
C LYS A 155 -0.78 4.35 -2.53
N ASP A 156 -0.90 3.64 -1.41
CA ASP A 156 -0.18 3.94 -0.18
C ASP A 156 1.21 3.30 -0.21
N SER A 157 2.26 4.08 0.06
CA SER A 157 3.63 3.59 0.15
C SER A 157 3.97 2.99 1.51
N ASP A 158 3.06 3.03 2.49
CA ASP A 158 3.29 2.44 3.81
C ASP A 158 3.36 0.88 3.75
N VAL A 159 2.93 0.25 2.64
CA VAL A 159 3.13 -1.19 2.40
C VAL A 159 4.60 -1.63 2.32
N PHE A 160 5.53 -0.72 1.97
CA PHE A 160 6.96 -1.05 1.88
C PHE A 160 7.56 -1.43 3.25
N PRO A 161 7.50 -0.58 4.30
CA PRO A 161 7.97 -0.98 5.63
C PRO A 161 7.16 -2.12 6.25
N PHE A 162 5.88 -2.28 5.91
CA PHE A 162 5.10 -3.45 6.33
C PHE A 162 5.60 -4.76 5.72
N GLY A 163 6.31 -4.70 4.59
CA GLY A 163 7.04 -5.83 4.02
C GLY A 163 6.30 -6.56 2.91
N ALA A 164 5.43 -5.86 2.18
CA ALA A 164 4.82 -6.40 0.97
C ALA A 164 5.90 -6.84 -0.04
N GLN A 165 5.68 -8.00 -0.67
CA GLN A 165 6.63 -8.66 -1.57
C GLN A 165 6.36 -8.34 -3.05
N CYS A 166 5.10 -8.17 -3.43
CA CYS A 166 4.66 -7.81 -4.77
C CYS A 166 3.58 -6.72 -4.66
N ILE A 167 3.89 -5.52 -5.17
CA ILE A 167 3.03 -4.34 -5.06
C ILE A 167 2.63 -3.89 -6.46
N LEU A 168 1.34 -3.72 -6.67
CA LEU A 168 0.74 -3.20 -7.90
C LEU A 168 0.26 -1.78 -7.62
N ARG A 169 0.74 -0.82 -8.41
CA ARG A 169 0.30 0.57 -8.32
C ARG A 169 -0.34 0.99 -9.61
N VAL A 170 -1.54 1.58 -9.53
CA VAL A 170 -2.21 2.14 -10.71
C VAL A 170 -1.69 3.57 -10.94
N PRO A 171 -0.87 3.83 -11.98
CA PRO A 171 -0.39 5.16 -12.29
C PRO A 171 -1.56 6.09 -12.64
N LEU A 172 -1.41 7.37 -12.31
CA LEU A 172 -2.42 8.39 -12.66
C LEU A 172 -2.40 8.61 -14.18
N GLY A 173 -3.57 8.53 -14.83
CA GLY A 173 -3.67 8.70 -16.28
C GLY A 173 -5.09 8.62 -16.81
N GLN A 174 -5.25 8.92 -18.10
CA GLN A 174 -6.54 8.87 -18.81
C GLN A 174 -7.16 7.46 -18.74
N PRO A 175 -8.50 7.36 -18.79
CA PRO A 175 -9.18 6.08 -18.88
C PRO A 175 -8.67 5.31 -20.10
N LYS A 176 -8.01 4.18 -19.84
CA LYS A 176 -7.58 3.23 -20.87
C LYS A 176 -8.58 2.09 -20.91
N LYS A 177 -8.65 1.38 -22.04
CA LYS A 177 -9.46 0.17 -22.15
C LYS A 177 -9.00 -0.89 -21.14
N GLU A 178 -7.69 -1.10 -21.06
CA GLU A 178 -7.06 -2.06 -20.15
C GLU A 178 -6.40 -1.35 -18.96
N LEU A 179 -6.34 -2.02 -17.81
CA LEU A 179 -5.66 -1.51 -16.62
C LEU A 179 -4.14 -1.66 -16.78
N ILE A 180 -3.45 -0.52 -16.78
CA ILE A 180 -1.98 -0.44 -16.71
C ILE A 180 -1.58 -0.32 -15.26
N ILE A 181 -0.54 -1.04 -14.87
CA ILE A 181 0.01 -1.06 -13.52
C ILE A 181 1.53 -0.91 -13.56
N ASP A 182 2.07 -0.29 -12.51
CA ASP A 182 3.47 -0.39 -12.13
C ASP A 182 3.60 -1.54 -11.12
N VAL A 183 4.44 -2.51 -11.44
CA VAL A 183 4.71 -3.67 -10.58
C VAL A 183 6.05 -3.50 -9.89
N TYR A 184 6.04 -3.63 -8.57
CA TYR A 184 7.23 -3.58 -7.73
C TYR A 184 7.42 -4.91 -7.03
N TYR A 185 8.60 -5.50 -7.17
CA TYR A 185 8.97 -6.71 -6.45
C TYR A 185 10.04 -6.39 -5.41
N ALA A 186 9.85 -6.86 -4.18
CA ALA A 186 10.77 -6.58 -3.07
C ALA A 186 12.20 -7.04 -3.37
N ASN A 187 12.36 -8.20 -4.03
CA ASN A 187 13.69 -8.70 -4.42
C ASN A 187 14.35 -7.80 -5.49
N ILE A 188 13.62 -7.35 -6.50
CA ILE A 188 14.15 -6.45 -7.54
C ILE A 188 14.54 -5.10 -6.94
N ILE A 189 13.73 -4.59 -6.01
CA ILE A 189 14.04 -3.39 -5.25
C ILE A 189 15.35 -3.58 -4.47
N GLN A 190 15.47 -4.66 -3.69
CA GLN A 190 16.67 -4.96 -2.92
C GLN A 190 17.89 -5.08 -3.84
N GLU A 191 17.79 -5.81 -4.94
CA GLU A 191 18.88 -6.01 -5.91
C GLU A 191 19.35 -4.70 -6.56
N ARG A 192 18.41 -3.79 -6.90
CA ARG A 192 18.73 -2.54 -7.61
C ARG A 192 19.12 -1.39 -6.70
N THR A 193 18.66 -1.40 -5.44
CA THR A 193 18.80 -0.25 -4.53
C THR A 193 19.61 -0.57 -3.28
N SER A 194 19.83 -1.85 -2.98
CA SER A 194 20.38 -2.34 -1.71
C SER A 194 19.51 -2.07 -0.48
N ILE A 195 18.26 -1.61 -0.66
CA ILE A 195 17.36 -1.26 0.45
C ILE A 195 16.56 -2.49 0.89
N SER A 196 16.76 -2.87 2.15
CA SER A 196 15.99 -3.89 2.86
C SER A 196 14.67 -3.35 3.39
N ARG A 197 13.82 -4.25 3.90
CA ARG A 197 12.64 -3.88 4.68
C ARG A 197 13.02 -2.95 5.85
N SER A 198 14.12 -3.25 6.54
CA SER A 198 14.64 -2.40 7.63
C SER A 198 15.04 -1.02 7.13
N GLY A 199 15.60 -0.95 5.91
CA GLY A 199 15.84 0.32 5.21
C GLY A 199 14.56 1.11 4.97
N PHE A 200 13.47 0.47 4.55
CA PHE A 200 12.16 1.13 4.43
C PHE A 200 11.59 1.59 5.77
N ILE A 201 11.77 0.82 6.84
CA ILE A 201 11.39 1.23 8.21
C ILE A 201 12.17 2.49 8.59
N LEU A 202 13.48 2.55 8.34
CA LEU A 202 14.28 3.74 8.59
C LEU A 202 13.74 4.94 7.80
N ILE A 203 13.47 4.78 6.51
CA ILE A 203 12.90 5.87 5.68
C ILE A 203 11.57 6.35 6.28
N ALA A 204 10.68 5.44 6.69
CA ALA A 204 9.38 5.77 7.29
C ALA A 204 9.50 6.53 8.62
N LEU A 205 10.58 6.31 9.38
CA LEU A 205 10.87 7.03 10.63
C LEU A 205 11.47 8.41 10.36
N LEU A 206 12.36 8.52 9.37
CA LEU A 206 13.07 9.74 9.01
C LEU A 206 12.18 10.74 8.24
N LEU A 207 11.27 10.25 7.41
CA LEU A 207 10.32 11.04 6.65
C LEU A 207 8.95 11.06 7.32
N GLN A 208 8.07 11.96 6.89
CA GLN A 208 6.68 11.95 7.33
C GLN A 208 5.96 10.72 6.77
N SER A 209 5.36 9.94 7.66
CA SER A 209 4.56 8.74 7.37
C SER A 209 3.33 8.71 8.29
N ASP A 210 2.51 7.66 8.21
CA ASP A 210 1.43 7.46 9.18
C ASP A 210 1.96 7.25 10.62
N ILE A 211 3.20 6.77 10.75
CA ILE A 211 3.80 6.33 12.02
C ILE A 211 4.70 7.42 12.63
N SER A 212 5.35 8.25 11.80
CA SER A 212 6.31 9.27 12.25
C SER A 212 5.99 10.64 11.65
N LYS A 213 6.26 11.69 12.43
CA LYS A 213 6.29 13.07 11.91
C LYS A 213 7.54 13.34 11.05
N GLY A 214 8.49 12.41 11.01
CA GLY A 214 9.80 12.57 10.40
C GLY A 214 10.76 13.36 11.28
N VAL A 215 12.01 13.42 10.83
CA VAL A 215 13.08 14.19 11.47
C VAL A 215 13.28 15.49 10.71
N SER A 216 13.18 16.62 11.41
CA SER A 216 13.37 17.94 10.81
C SER A 216 14.74 18.06 10.14
N GLY A 217 14.75 18.59 8.91
CA GLY A 217 15.98 18.77 8.11
C GLY A 217 16.41 17.55 7.30
N ILE A 218 15.74 16.40 7.42
CA ILE A 218 16.05 15.21 6.60
C ILE A 218 15.08 15.12 5.41
N GLY A 219 15.63 15.21 4.21
CA GLY A 219 14.89 15.02 2.95
C GLY A 219 14.92 13.58 2.44
N SER A 220 14.06 13.28 1.46
CA SER A 220 13.89 11.94 0.89
C SER A 220 15.17 11.34 0.33
N LYS A 221 16.03 12.13 -0.33
CA LYS A 221 17.33 11.68 -0.85
C LYS A 221 18.30 11.28 0.26
N THR A 222 18.35 12.03 1.35
CA THR A 222 19.21 11.73 2.50
C THR A 222 18.72 10.48 3.21
N ALA A 223 17.42 10.37 3.47
CA ALA A 223 16.83 9.17 4.08
C ALA A 223 17.09 7.92 3.21
N TYR A 224 16.93 8.04 1.89
CA TYR A 224 17.25 6.98 0.93
C TYR A 224 18.72 6.56 1.01
N GLY A 225 19.66 7.51 0.96
CA GLY A 225 21.10 7.22 1.07
C GLY A 225 21.47 6.52 2.38
N LEU A 226 20.89 6.94 3.51
CA LEU A 226 21.09 6.27 4.80
C LEU A 226 20.57 4.82 4.78
N ALA A 227 19.41 4.58 4.17
CA ALA A 227 18.89 3.23 4.00
C ALA A 227 19.81 2.36 3.13
N GLN A 228 20.36 2.91 2.04
CA GLN A 228 21.32 2.19 1.19
C GLN A 228 22.63 1.84 1.91
N CYS A 229 23.03 2.64 2.91
CA CYS A 229 24.19 2.37 3.76
C CYS A 229 23.93 1.27 4.81
N GLY A 230 22.76 0.63 4.83
CA GLY A 230 22.44 -0.44 5.78
C GLY A 230 22.09 0.05 7.19
N PHE A 231 21.94 1.35 7.41
CA PHE A 231 21.58 1.88 8.75
C PHE A 231 20.21 1.40 9.24
N GLY A 232 19.31 1.02 8.33
CA GLY A 232 18.03 0.42 8.70
C GLY A 232 18.20 -0.93 9.38
N ASP A 233 19.09 -1.77 8.87
CA ASP A 233 19.36 -3.09 9.46
C ASP A 233 20.04 -2.93 10.83
N THR A 234 21.05 -2.06 10.94
CA THR A 234 21.69 -1.70 12.22
C THR A 234 20.67 -1.21 13.25
N LEU A 235 19.69 -0.40 12.84
CA LEU A 235 18.64 0.11 13.72
C LEU A 235 17.75 -1.02 14.24
N VAL A 236 17.31 -1.93 13.36
CA VAL A 236 16.45 -3.05 13.73
C VAL A 236 17.20 -4.03 14.64
N ASP A 237 18.47 -4.33 14.33
CA ASP A 237 19.32 -5.18 15.17
C ASP A 237 19.49 -4.58 16.58
N ALA A 238 19.78 -3.29 16.66
CA ALA A 238 19.91 -2.57 17.94
C ALA A 238 18.59 -2.59 18.74
N TYR A 239 17.45 -2.43 18.06
CA TYR A 239 16.13 -2.52 18.70
C TYR A 239 15.88 -3.91 19.28
N HIS A 240 16.20 -4.98 18.55
CA HIS A 240 16.05 -6.35 19.04
C HIS A 240 16.97 -6.66 20.22
N GLN A 241 18.22 -6.15 20.20
CA GLN A 241 19.14 -6.25 21.33
C GLN A 241 18.59 -5.52 22.57
N TYR A 242 18.07 -4.31 22.39
CA TYR A 242 17.45 -3.54 23.46
C TYR A 242 16.24 -4.27 24.07
N LEU A 243 15.35 -4.83 23.23
CA LEU A 243 14.20 -5.61 23.71
C LEU A 243 14.62 -6.83 24.53
N THR A 244 15.70 -7.48 24.15
CA THR A 244 16.24 -8.64 24.87
C THR A 244 16.85 -8.24 26.23
N ALA A 245 17.41 -7.02 26.32
CA ALA A 245 18.02 -6.49 27.54
C ALA A 245 17.01 -5.87 28.53
N LEU A 246 15.80 -5.50 28.09
CA LEU A 246 14.76 -4.86 28.91
C LEU A 246 14.43 -5.60 30.23
N PRO A 247 14.26 -6.94 30.25
CA PRO A 247 14.00 -7.66 31.50
C PRO A 247 15.16 -7.54 32.50
N GLN A 248 16.40 -7.52 32.02
CA GLN A 248 17.59 -7.41 32.86
C GLN A 248 17.75 -6.00 33.43
N LEU A 249 17.47 -4.98 32.61
CA LEU A 249 17.45 -3.58 33.04
C LEU A 249 16.34 -3.34 34.07
N SER A 250 15.13 -3.84 33.82
CA SER A 250 14.00 -3.75 34.77
C SER A 250 14.34 -4.38 36.12
N ALA A 251 14.94 -5.57 36.12
CA ALA A 251 15.39 -6.24 37.35
C ALA A 251 16.54 -5.51 38.06
N ALA A 252 17.47 -4.89 37.31
CA ALA A 252 18.54 -4.08 37.88
C ALA A 252 18.01 -2.80 38.54
N PHE A 253 17.03 -2.13 37.92
CA PHE A 253 16.38 -0.95 38.50
C PHE A 253 15.57 -1.28 39.77
N GLN A 254 14.91 -2.44 39.82
CA GLN A 254 14.23 -2.89 41.05
C GLN A 254 15.18 -3.18 42.21
N LYS A 255 16.44 -3.58 41.95
CA LYS A 255 17.46 -3.81 42.99
C LYS A 255 18.10 -2.52 43.51
N LEU A 256 17.89 -1.39 42.83
CA LEU A 256 18.42 -0.07 43.18
C LEU A 256 17.40 0.78 43.98
N GLN A 257 16.17 0.30 44.15
CA GLN A 257 15.13 0.87 45.03
C GLN A 257 15.09 0.13 46.35
#